data_AF-A0A4Q4V8T8-F1
#
_entry.id   AF-A0A4Q4V8T8-F1
#
_cell.length_a   1.000
_cell.length_b   1.000
_cell.length_c   1.000
_cell.angle_alpha   90.00
_cell.angle_beta   90.00
_cell.angle_gamma   90.00
#
_symmetry.space_group_name_H-M   'P 1'
#
loop_
_entity.id
_entity.type
_entity.pdbx_description
1 polymer ?
#
loop_
_entity_poly.entity_id
_entity_poly.type
_entity_poly.pdbx_seq_one_letter_code
_entity_poly.pdbx_strand_id
1 'polypeptide(L)'
;MVSTETEKVEKYFRENGLLLPSFGVRSLDNISLLPDHISKNRFEVIKATQELKSLIVEPRETVRWMAWDFMNTQSLQLVNHFRIGTLLLYSTFLQPAPGVIAHTSAFRPPIEEQDLQAWIGFNTEDLCPASARVIYALEQYPEATNLMCTGFNFAFDTVDEEPMFATPGKDAKQEKRMG
;
A
#
# COMPACT_ATOMS: atom_id res chain seq x y z
N MET A 1 -13.42 -15.77 18.41
CA MET A 1 -13.04 -15.86 16.98
C MET A 1 -11.62 -15.35 16.76
N VAL A 2 -11.32 -14.08 17.01
CA VAL A 2 -9.94 -13.53 16.85
C VAL A 2 -8.90 -14.32 17.66
N SER A 3 -9.15 -14.60 18.94
CA SER A 3 -8.23 -15.39 19.79
C SER A 3 -7.91 -16.76 19.18
N THR A 4 -8.96 -17.52 18.81
CA THR A 4 -8.83 -18.88 18.27
C THR A 4 -8.06 -18.94 16.96
N GLU A 5 -8.30 -18.00 16.04
CA GLU A 5 -7.56 -17.96 14.76
C GLU A 5 -6.13 -17.46 14.95
N THR A 6 -5.91 -16.51 15.88
CA THR A 6 -4.57 -16.03 16.24
C THR A 6 -3.73 -17.15 16.87
N GLU A 7 -4.31 -17.95 17.76
CA GLU A 7 -3.65 -19.10 18.39
C GLU A 7 -3.21 -20.15 17.35
N LYS A 8 -4.02 -20.41 16.32
CA LYS A 8 -3.66 -21.34 15.23
C LYS A 8 -2.46 -20.83 14.43
N VAL A 9 -2.44 -19.54 14.11
CA VAL A 9 -1.31 -18.90 13.40
C VAL A 9 -0.06 -18.95 14.27
N GLU A 10 -0.16 -18.54 15.54
CA GLU A 10 0.96 -18.53 16.46
C GLU A 10 1.54 -19.94 16.66
N LYS A 11 0.68 -20.94 16.85
CA LYS A 11 1.07 -22.35 16.98
C LYS A 11 1.86 -22.82 15.76
N TYR A 12 1.36 -22.55 14.55
CA TYR A 12 2.07 -22.93 13.32
C TYR A 12 3.47 -22.31 13.25
N PHE A 13 3.59 -21.02 13.58
CA PHE A 13 4.89 -20.34 13.56
C PHE A 13 5.87 -20.98 14.55
N ARG A 14 5.41 -21.27 15.77
CA ARG A 14 6.24 -21.94 16.80
C ARG A 14 6.66 -23.34 16.38
N GLU A 15 5.74 -24.15 15.84
CA GLU A 15 6.01 -25.54 15.43
C GLU A 15 6.96 -25.62 14.23
N ASN A 16 6.97 -24.63 13.35
CA ASN A 16 7.83 -24.58 12.17
C ASN A 16 9.11 -23.75 12.38
N GLY A 17 9.40 -23.33 13.63
CA GLY A 17 10.58 -22.52 13.94
C GLY A 17 10.60 -21.14 13.28
N LEU A 18 9.44 -20.63 12.87
CA LEU A 18 9.30 -19.31 12.26
C LEU A 18 9.25 -18.22 13.34
N LEU A 19 9.87 -17.08 13.05
CA LEU A 19 9.81 -15.92 13.92
C LEU A 19 8.39 -15.36 13.97
N LEU A 20 7.88 -15.14 15.17
CA LEU A 20 6.57 -14.51 15.34
C LEU A 20 6.58 -13.08 14.78
N PRO A 21 5.51 -12.67 14.07
CA PRO A 21 5.36 -11.30 13.65
C PRO A 21 5.44 -10.36 14.84
N SER A 22 6.25 -9.32 14.72
CA SER A 22 6.42 -8.27 15.73
C SER A 22 6.80 -6.96 15.06
N PHE A 23 6.75 -5.86 15.79
CA PHE A 23 7.30 -4.59 15.31
C PHE A 23 8.84 -4.54 15.47
N GLY A 24 9.50 -5.65 15.77
CA GLY A 24 10.95 -5.73 15.87
C GLY A 24 11.66 -5.79 14.52
N VAL A 25 12.95 -5.48 14.50
CA VAL A 25 13.77 -5.33 13.27
C VAL A 25 13.89 -6.60 12.40
N ARG A 26 13.42 -7.76 12.86
CA ARG A 26 13.65 -9.06 12.19
C ARG A 26 12.40 -9.93 12.01
N SER A 27 11.20 -9.35 12.06
CA SER A 27 9.99 -10.15 12.29
C SER A 27 9.30 -10.74 11.04
N LEU A 28 9.71 -10.38 9.83
CA LEU A 28 8.79 -10.41 8.68
C LEU A 28 9.32 -11.05 7.39
N ASP A 29 10.44 -11.78 7.44
CA ASP A 29 11.15 -12.18 6.22
C ASP A 29 10.46 -13.30 5.39
N ASN A 30 9.40 -13.96 5.89
CA ASN A 30 8.85 -15.18 5.24
C ASN A 30 7.32 -15.29 5.17
N ILE A 31 6.59 -14.17 5.32
CA ILE A 31 5.12 -14.21 5.35
C ILE A 31 4.50 -14.68 4.02
N SER A 32 5.15 -14.41 2.89
CA SER A 32 4.63 -14.74 1.56
C SER A 32 4.68 -16.23 1.20
N LEU A 33 5.33 -17.06 2.04
CA LEU A 33 5.52 -18.50 1.81
C LEU A 33 4.63 -19.39 2.70
N LEU A 34 3.64 -18.80 3.38
CA LEU A 34 2.79 -19.55 4.30
C LEU A 34 1.81 -20.47 3.54
N PRO A 35 1.57 -21.70 4.03
CA PRO A 35 0.56 -22.59 3.45
C PRO A 35 -0.83 -21.96 3.43
N ASP A 36 -1.64 -22.33 2.43
CA ASP A 36 -2.97 -21.76 2.17
C ASP A 36 -3.88 -21.70 3.41
N HIS A 37 -3.86 -22.76 4.23
CA HIS A 37 -4.66 -22.80 5.45
C HIS A 37 -4.23 -21.70 6.43
N ILE A 38 -2.94 -21.54 6.70
CA ILE A 38 -2.42 -20.47 7.59
C ILE A 38 -2.69 -19.09 7.01
N SER A 39 -2.53 -18.92 5.70
CA SER A 39 -2.88 -17.69 5.00
C SER A 39 -4.36 -17.34 5.22
N LYS A 40 -5.27 -18.31 5.11
CA LYS A 40 -6.70 -18.13 5.42
C LYS A 40 -6.93 -17.74 6.88
N ASN A 41 -6.32 -18.43 7.84
CA ASN A 41 -6.43 -18.06 9.26
C ASN A 41 -5.99 -16.60 9.51
N ARG A 42 -4.90 -16.17 8.86
CA ARG A 42 -4.42 -14.77 8.94
C ARG A 42 -5.41 -13.78 8.35
N PHE A 43 -6.02 -14.08 7.20
CA PHE A 43 -7.06 -13.24 6.60
C PHE A 43 -8.27 -13.07 7.52
N GLU A 44 -8.71 -14.13 8.20
CA GLU A 44 -9.81 -14.05 9.18
C GLU A 44 -9.45 -13.14 10.36
N VAL A 45 -8.22 -13.20 10.87
CA VAL A 45 -7.75 -12.28 11.93
C VAL A 45 -7.74 -10.82 11.45
N ILE A 46 -7.24 -10.56 10.23
CA ILE A 46 -7.22 -9.21 9.64
C ILE A 46 -8.66 -8.67 9.49
N LYS A 47 -9.56 -9.48 8.92
CA LYS A 47 -10.96 -9.10 8.73
C LYS A 47 -11.64 -8.78 10.05
N ALA A 48 -11.50 -9.67 11.04
CA ALA A 48 -12.14 -9.49 12.34
C ALA A 48 -11.58 -8.28 13.11
N THR A 49 -10.29 -7.97 12.98
CA THR A 49 -9.69 -6.77 13.58
C THR A 49 -10.12 -5.48 12.88
N GLN A 50 -10.32 -5.51 11.55
CA GLN A 50 -10.90 -4.40 10.79
C GLN A 50 -12.37 -4.15 11.14
N GLU A 51 -13.16 -5.21 11.32
CA GLU A 51 -14.55 -5.12 11.79
C GLU A 51 -14.62 -4.51 13.19
N LEU A 52 -13.76 -4.98 14.10
CA LEU A 52 -13.66 -4.41 15.45
C LEU A 52 -13.24 -2.93 15.44
N LYS A 53 -12.25 -2.57 14.62
CA LYS A 53 -11.84 -1.17 14.43
C LYS A 53 -13.03 -0.32 13.97
N SER A 54 -13.72 -0.76 12.92
CA SER A 54 -14.87 -0.05 12.36
C SER A 54 -16.01 0.10 13.37
N LEU A 55 -16.25 -0.91 14.19
CA LEU A 55 -17.28 -0.89 15.24
C LEU A 55 -16.96 0.13 16.34
N ILE A 56 -15.70 0.19 16.78
CA ILE A 56 -15.27 1.08 17.87
C ILE A 56 -15.22 2.55 17.42
N VAL A 57 -14.77 2.81 16.19
CA VAL A 57 -14.61 4.19 15.67
C VAL A 57 -15.96 4.84 15.36
N GLU A 58 -16.98 4.03 15.08
CA GLU A 58 -18.31 4.42 14.58
C GLU A 58 -18.33 4.79 13.08
N PRO A 59 -19.48 4.59 12.38
CA PRO A 59 -19.57 4.80 10.93
C PRO A 59 -19.27 6.23 10.47
N ARG A 60 -19.77 7.23 11.21
CA ARG A 60 -19.61 8.65 10.84
C ARG A 60 -18.16 9.08 10.91
N GLU A 61 -17.44 8.64 11.93
CA GLU A 61 -16.03 8.97 12.09
C GLU A 61 -15.17 8.18 11.10
N THR A 62 -15.53 6.94 10.79
CA THR A 62 -14.88 6.15 9.74
C THR A 62 -14.88 6.88 8.40
N VAL A 63 -16.01 7.48 8.00
CA VAL A 63 -16.10 8.27 6.75
C VAL A 63 -15.17 9.49 6.76
N ARG A 64 -14.99 10.15 7.91
CA ARG A 64 -14.05 11.29 8.02
C ARG A 64 -12.61 10.83 7.86
N TRP A 65 -12.24 9.70 8.46
CA TRP A 65 -10.90 9.13 8.30
C TRP A 65 -10.63 8.75 6.85
N MET A 66 -11.61 8.16 6.16
CA MET A 66 -11.50 7.86 4.73
C MET A 66 -11.26 9.12 3.89
N ALA A 67 -11.92 10.23 4.21
CA ALA A 67 -11.69 11.51 3.52
C ALA A 67 -10.27 12.07 3.76
N TRP A 68 -9.58 11.61 4.80
CA TRP A 68 -8.21 11.99 5.15
C TRP A 68 -7.15 11.00 4.65
N ASP A 69 -7.54 9.84 4.11
CA ASP A 69 -6.60 8.78 3.71
C ASP A 69 -5.64 9.21 2.59
N PHE A 70 -5.98 10.25 1.80
CA PHE A 70 -5.06 10.82 0.81
C PHE A 70 -3.74 11.31 1.43
N MET A 71 -3.74 11.67 2.73
CA MET A 71 -2.52 12.05 3.45
C MET A 71 -1.53 10.89 3.56
N ASN A 72 -2.01 9.65 3.60
CA ASN A 72 -1.14 8.47 3.58
C ASN A 72 -0.43 8.36 2.22
N THR A 73 -1.15 8.56 1.12
CA THR A 73 -0.59 8.56 -0.24
C THR A 73 0.45 9.66 -0.41
N GLN A 74 0.17 10.89 0.04
CA GLN A 74 1.15 11.99 0.00
C GLN A 74 2.39 11.69 0.84
N SER A 75 2.21 11.09 2.02
CA SER A 75 3.31 10.72 2.89
C SER A 75 4.21 9.65 2.23
N LEU A 76 3.62 8.63 1.59
CA LEU A 76 4.38 7.65 0.79
C LEU A 76 5.14 8.31 -0.36
N GLN A 77 4.49 9.25 -1.06
CA GLN A 77 5.10 9.99 -2.16
C GLN A 77 6.35 10.74 -1.70
N LEU A 78 6.26 11.47 -0.58
CA LEU A 78 7.38 12.24 -0.02
C LEU A 78 8.54 11.33 0.40
N VAL A 79 8.24 10.25 1.12
CA VAL A 79 9.24 9.28 1.59
C VAL A 79 9.96 8.66 0.39
N ASN A 80 9.20 8.22 -0.62
CA ASN A 80 9.75 7.60 -1.82
C ASN A 80 10.58 8.59 -2.63
N HIS A 81 10.09 9.81 -2.82
CA HIS A 81 10.75 10.85 -3.63
C HIS A 81 12.07 11.33 -3.02
N PHE A 82 12.08 11.61 -1.71
CA PHE A 82 13.26 12.13 -1.01
C PHE A 82 14.21 11.02 -0.52
N ARG A 83 13.91 9.74 -0.80
CA ARG A 83 14.69 8.58 -0.33
C ARG A 83 14.92 8.63 1.18
N ILE A 84 13.90 9.07 1.91
CA ILE A 84 13.92 9.03 3.37
C ILE A 84 13.84 7.54 3.72
N GLY A 85 14.95 6.94 4.17
CA GLY A 85 15.13 5.49 4.38
C GLY A 85 14.28 4.89 5.52
N THR A 86 13.10 5.44 5.74
CA THR A 86 12.20 5.19 6.85
C THR A 86 10.81 5.12 6.23
N LEU A 87 10.36 3.91 5.89
CA LEU A 87 8.97 3.63 5.49
C LEU A 87 8.05 3.87 6.69
N LEU A 88 7.79 5.16 6.91
CA LEU A 88 6.68 5.74 7.64
C LEU A 88 5.43 5.33 6.88
N LEU A 89 4.65 4.43 7.46
CA LEU A 89 3.19 4.56 7.58
C LEU A 89 2.64 3.30 8.24
N TYR A 90 2.02 3.52 9.39
CA TYR A 90 1.33 2.54 10.21
C TYR A 90 2.17 1.36 10.70
N SER A 91 2.45 1.41 12.02
CA SER A 91 3.04 0.36 12.86
C SER A 91 4.57 0.17 12.84
N THR A 92 5.31 1.00 12.09
CA THR A 92 6.77 0.83 11.93
C THR A 92 7.67 1.77 12.74
N PHE A 93 7.14 2.56 13.66
CA PHE A 93 7.98 3.35 14.58
C PHE A 93 7.64 3.09 16.03
N LEU A 94 8.65 2.69 16.79
CA LEU A 94 8.73 3.07 18.19
C LEU A 94 9.43 4.42 18.28
N GLN A 95 8.87 5.32 19.08
CA GLN A 95 9.61 6.43 19.67
C GLN A 95 10.11 5.95 21.04
N PRO A 96 11.28 5.31 21.15
CA PRO A 96 11.76 4.81 22.43
C PRO A 96 12.03 5.93 23.44
N ALA A 97 12.27 7.16 22.95
CA ALA A 97 12.41 8.38 23.76
C ALA A 97 11.98 9.63 22.95
N PRO A 98 11.57 10.73 23.61
CA PRO A 98 11.30 12.01 22.95
C PRO A 98 12.42 12.43 21.99
N GLY A 99 12.09 12.76 20.75
CA GLY A 99 13.07 13.13 19.71
C GLY A 99 13.83 11.97 19.04
N VAL A 100 13.63 10.71 19.42
CA VAL A 100 14.30 9.55 18.81
C VAL A 100 13.33 8.76 17.93
N ILE A 101 13.69 8.64 16.65
CA ILE A 101 12.98 7.81 15.67
C ILE A 101 13.82 6.55 15.47
N ALA A 102 13.31 5.38 15.84
CA ALA A 102 13.98 4.10 15.63
C ALA A 102 13.30 3.31 14.50
N HIS A 103 14.11 2.74 13.60
CA HIS A 103 13.62 1.90 12.51
C HIS A 103 13.04 0.59 13.06
N THR A 104 11.92 0.15 12.49
CA THR A 104 11.50 -1.24 12.56
C THR A 104 11.71 -1.88 11.18
N SER A 105 12.16 -3.13 11.20
CA SER A 105 12.64 -3.98 10.10
C SER A 105 13.34 -3.30 8.92
N ALA A 106 14.68 -3.30 8.93
CA ALA A 106 15.49 -3.03 7.74
C ALA A 106 16.58 -4.09 7.61
N PHE A 107 16.26 -5.18 6.91
CA PHE A 107 17.22 -5.94 6.12
C PHE A 107 16.47 -6.68 5.00
N ARG A 108 15.87 -5.91 4.09
CA ARG A 108 15.27 -6.45 2.87
C ARG A 108 16.32 -6.41 1.75
N PRO A 109 16.38 -7.41 0.84
CA PRO A 109 17.31 -7.35 -0.29
C PRO A 109 17.11 -6.05 -1.09
N PRO A 110 18.18 -5.40 -1.60
CA PRO A 110 18.06 -4.16 -2.36
C PRO A 110 17.11 -4.23 -3.57
N ILE A 111 16.92 -5.42 -4.14
CA ILE A 111 16.01 -5.66 -5.27
C ILE A 111 14.55 -5.54 -4.83
N GLU A 112 14.16 -6.20 -3.74
CA GLU A 112 12.79 -6.11 -3.20
C GLU A 112 12.47 -4.69 -2.68
N GLU A 113 13.48 -3.93 -2.27
CA GLU A 113 13.33 -2.51 -1.94
C GLU A 113 13.07 -1.65 -3.20
N GLN A 114 13.74 -1.95 -4.32
CA GLN A 114 13.52 -1.25 -5.60
C GLN A 114 12.13 -1.52 -6.16
N ASP A 115 11.66 -2.77 -6.14
CA ASP A 115 10.32 -3.14 -6.60
C ASP A 115 9.24 -2.42 -5.79
N LEU A 116 9.41 -2.35 -4.46
CA LEU A 116 8.48 -1.63 -3.59
C LEU A 116 8.52 -0.11 -3.85
N GLN A 117 9.71 0.47 -4.09
CA GLN A 117 9.84 1.90 -4.43
C GLN A 117 9.21 2.23 -5.79
N ALA A 118 9.37 1.35 -6.78
CA ALA A 118 8.73 1.44 -8.09
C ALA A 118 7.21 1.38 -7.94
N TRP A 119 6.70 0.41 -7.18
CA TRP A 119 5.29 0.26 -6.88
C TRP A 119 4.69 1.50 -6.17
N ILE A 120 5.39 2.03 -5.16
CA ILE A 120 4.96 3.26 -4.47
C ILE A 120 4.95 4.44 -5.44
N GLY A 121 6.00 4.60 -6.25
CA GLY A 121 6.10 5.67 -7.25
C GLY A 121 4.94 5.62 -8.24
N PHE A 122 4.63 4.45 -8.78
CA PHE A 122 3.53 4.27 -9.71
C PHE A 122 2.17 4.65 -9.11
N ASN A 123 1.88 4.17 -7.89
CA ASN A 123 0.60 4.45 -7.24
C ASN A 123 0.46 5.93 -6.83
N THR A 124 1.54 6.55 -6.37
CA THR A 124 1.50 7.91 -5.80
C THR A 124 1.67 9.01 -6.86
N GLU A 125 2.49 8.78 -7.89
CA GLU A 125 2.82 9.80 -8.89
C GLU A 125 2.08 9.61 -10.21
N ASP A 126 1.66 8.39 -10.55
CA ASP A 126 0.98 8.10 -11.82
C ASP A 126 -0.53 7.87 -11.62
N LEU A 127 -0.90 6.93 -10.74
CA LEU A 127 -2.31 6.59 -10.53
C LEU A 127 -3.07 7.59 -9.67
N CYS A 128 -2.46 8.18 -8.64
CA CYS A 128 -3.13 9.15 -7.79
C CYS A 128 -3.68 10.37 -8.57
N PRO A 129 -2.88 11.08 -9.40
CA PRO A 129 -3.42 12.18 -10.21
C PRO A 129 -4.46 11.70 -11.23
N ALA A 130 -4.28 10.51 -11.83
CA ALA A 130 -5.27 9.90 -12.72
C ALA A 130 -6.61 9.66 -12.02
N SER A 131 -6.58 9.15 -10.78
CA SER A 131 -7.77 8.87 -9.98
C SER A 131 -8.59 10.14 -9.68
N ALA A 132 -7.89 11.26 -9.44
CA ALA A 132 -8.53 12.55 -9.19
C ALA A 132 -9.27 13.11 -10.42
N ARG A 133 -9.02 12.57 -11.62
CA ARG A 133 -9.65 12.98 -12.88
C ARG A 133 -10.77 12.04 -13.36
N VAL A 134 -11.07 10.96 -12.64
CA VAL A 134 -12.08 9.98 -13.05
C VAL A 134 -13.47 10.60 -13.20
N ILE A 135 -13.90 11.42 -12.23
CA ILE A 135 -15.21 12.10 -12.30
C ILE A 135 -15.27 13.01 -13.53
N TYR A 136 -14.23 13.82 -13.74
CA TYR A 136 -14.14 14.71 -14.90
C TYR A 136 -14.19 13.95 -16.23
N ALA A 137 -13.50 12.81 -16.32
CA ALA A 137 -13.53 11.96 -17.50
C ALA A 137 -14.94 11.41 -17.78
N LEU A 138 -15.63 10.93 -16.75
CA LEU A 138 -16.98 10.37 -16.87
C LEU A 138 -18.05 11.43 -17.17
N GLU A 139 -17.86 12.68 -16.72
CA GLU A 139 -18.75 13.79 -17.07
C GLU A 139 -18.68 14.13 -18.57
N GLN A 140 -17.52 13.96 -19.21
CA GLN A 140 -17.33 14.23 -20.64
C GLN A 140 -17.59 13.01 -21.53
N TYR A 141 -17.18 11.83 -21.07
CA TYR A 141 -17.26 10.55 -21.79
C TYR A 141 -18.00 9.51 -20.93
N PRO A 142 -19.32 9.68 -20.73
CA PRO A 142 -20.12 8.88 -19.79
C PRO A 142 -20.23 7.40 -20.16
N GLU A 143 -20.02 7.05 -21.44
CA GLU A 143 -20.03 5.67 -21.92
C GLU A 143 -18.85 4.84 -21.42
N ALA A 144 -17.74 5.49 -21.03
CA ALA A 144 -16.54 4.84 -20.47
C ALA A 144 -15.99 3.67 -21.32
N THR A 145 -16.09 3.74 -22.65
CA THR A 145 -15.63 2.68 -23.56
C THR A 145 -14.30 2.98 -24.25
N ASN A 146 -13.83 4.23 -24.24
CA ASN A 146 -12.58 4.64 -24.89
C ASN A 146 -11.40 4.60 -23.90
N LEU A 147 -10.40 3.76 -24.19
CA LEU A 147 -9.17 3.65 -23.40
C LEU A 147 -8.28 4.90 -23.44
N MET A 148 -8.60 5.86 -24.30
CA MET A 148 -7.90 7.15 -24.46
C MET A 148 -8.66 8.33 -23.82
N CYS A 149 -9.81 8.08 -23.19
CA CYS A 149 -10.61 9.09 -22.49
C CYS A 149 -10.74 8.77 -21.00
N THR A 150 -9.68 8.25 -20.40
CA THR A 150 -9.67 7.87 -18.98
C THR A 150 -9.14 8.99 -18.10
N GLY A 151 -9.33 8.90 -16.79
CA GLY A 151 -8.75 9.86 -15.83
C GLY A 151 -7.22 10.00 -15.98
N PHE A 152 -6.52 8.96 -16.44
CA PHE A 152 -5.10 9.05 -16.75
C PHE A 152 -4.82 9.99 -17.92
N ASN A 153 -5.54 9.83 -19.03
CA ASN A 153 -5.39 10.70 -20.19
C ASN A 153 -5.62 12.18 -19.85
N PHE A 154 -6.61 12.46 -19.00
CA PHE A 154 -6.87 13.80 -18.51
C PHE A 154 -5.85 14.33 -17.49
N ALA A 155 -5.14 13.45 -16.78
CA ALA A 155 -4.11 13.84 -15.83
C ALA A 155 -2.77 14.13 -16.52
N PHE A 156 -2.53 13.50 -17.66
CA PHE A 156 -1.26 13.57 -18.41
C PHE A 156 -1.39 14.22 -19.79
N ASP A 157 -2.53 14.85 -20.07
CA ASP A 157 -2.82 15.57 -21.31
C ASP A 157 -2.65 14.71 -22.59
N THR A 158 -3.08 13.44 -22.54
CA THR A 158 -3.01 12.48 -23.67
C THR A 158 -4.39 12.01 -24.15
N VAL A 159 -5.43 12.85 -23.97
CA VAL A 159 -6.80 12.53 -24.41
C VAL A 159 -6.84 12.38 -25.92
N ASP A 160 -7.43 11.27 -26.40
CA ASP A 160 -7.50 10.89 -27.83
C ASP A 160 -6.14 10.73 -28.53
N GLU A 161 -5.02 10.76 -27.79
CA GLU A 161 -3.68 10.55 -28.33
C GLU A 161 -3.24 9.09 -28.21
N GLU A 162 -3.27 8.54 -27.00
CA GLU A 162 -2.81 7.17 -26.73
C GLU A 162 -3.37 6.57 -25.44
N PRO A 163 -3.46 5.23 -25.31
CA PRO A 163 -3.87 4.61 -24.06
C PRO A 163 -2.77 4.68 -22.99
N MET A 164 -3.16 4.58 -21.71
CA MET A 164 -2.24 4.60 -20.55
C MET A 164 -0.99 3.70 -20.73
N PHE A 165 -1.13 2.52 -21.33
CA PHE A 165 -0.02 1.57 -21.47
C PHE A 165 1.04 1.98 -22.52
N ALA A 166 0.75 2.98 -23.37
CA ALA A 166 1.68 3.47 -24.38
C ALA A 166 2.56 4.63 -23.86
N THR A 167 2.10 5.35 -22.84
CA THR A 167 2.80 6.52 -22.27
C THR A 167 4.09 6.19 -21.50
N PRO A 168 4.17 5.12 -20.68
CA PRO A 168 5.34 4.82 -19.86
C PRO A 168 6.65 4.66 -20.65
N GLY A 169 6.61 4.21 -21.91
CA GLY A 169 7.81 4.09 -22.75
C GLY A 169 8.41 5.42 -23.21
N LYS A 170 7.78 6.56 -22.90
CA LYS A 170 8.23 7.91 -23.30
C LYS A 170 8.75 8.75 -22.13
N ASP A 171 8.33 8.45 -20.90
CA ASP A 171 8.86 9.06 -19.68
C ASP A 171 9.78 8.07 -18.96
N ALA A 172 11.09 8.35 -18.98
CA ALA A 172 12.12 7.54 -18.35
C ALA A 172 11.92 7.32 -16.83
N LYS A 173 11.10 8.15 -16.15
CA LYS A 173 10.71 7.92 -14.75
C LYS A 173 9.56 6.92 -14.62
N GLN A 174 8.58 6.97 -15.53
CA GLN A 174 7.45 6.04 -15.56
C GLN A 174 7.89 4.66 -16.06
N GLU A 175 8.77 4.62 -17.07
CA GLU A 175 9.35 3.38 -17.60
C GLU A 175 10.02 2.55 -16.49
N LYS A 176 10.81 3.20 -15.64
CA LYS A 176 11.50 2.56 -14.51
C LYS A 176 10.58 1.99 -13.43
N ARG A 177 9.29 2.34 -13.44
CA ARG A 177 8.30 1.84 -12.46
C ARG A 177 7.53 0.62 -12.97
N MET A 178 7.64 0.32 -14.26
CA MET A 178 6.88 -0.73 -14.94
C MET A 178 7.73 -1.98 -15.24
N GLY A 179 9.04 -1.93 -14.99
CA GLY A 179 10.01 -3.00 -15.23
C GLY A 179 10.45 -3.73 -13.97
#